data_AF-A0A966SJ25-F1
#
_entry.id   AF-A0A966SJ25-F1
#
_cell.length_a   1.000
_cell.length_b   1.000
_cell.length_c   1.000
_cell.angle_alpha   90.00
_cell.angle_beta   90.00
_cell.angle_gamma   90.00
#
_symmetry.space_group_name_H-M   'P 1'
#
loop_
_entity.id
_entity.type
_entity.pdbx_description
1 polymer ?
#
loop_
_entity_poly.entity_id
_entity_poly.type
_entity_poly.pdbx_seq_one_letter_code
_entity_poly.pdbx_strand_id
1 'polypeptide(L)'
;MELSRIEQMNMDNLFCCVLAKGKDSSGEAFYIYFGIHMDNLEKLVATVKETGSFNPKDFQAAVLARHSGEPPKEVRDFLRERFSFSDNSVVLELA
;
A
#
# COMPACT_ATOMS: atom_id res chain seq x y z
N MET A 1 -5.69 0.71 -27.51
CA MET A 1 -6.25 1.16 -26.23
C MET A 1 -5.22 0.78 -25.18
N GLU A 2 -4.44 1.74 -24.68
CA GLU A 2 -3.41 1.45 -23.67
C GLU A 2 -4.09 1.39 -22.29
N LEU A 3 -3.97 0.24 -21.63
CA LEU A 3 -4.44 0.05 -20.27
C LEU A 3 -3.57 0.88 -19.32
N SER A 4 -4.17 1.52 -18.32
CA SER A 4 -3.39 2.17 -17.27
C SER A 4 -2.52 1.12 -16.56
N ARG A 5 -1.36 1.52 -16.00
CA ARG A 5 -0.49 0.59 -15.24
C ARG A 5 -1.26 -0.19 -14.17
N ILE A 6 -2.27 0.43 -13.58
CA ILE A 6 -3.20 -0.16 -12.60
C ILE A 6 -4.05 -1.28 -13.21
N GLU A 7 -4.53 -1.11 -14.43
CA GLU A 7 -5.34 -2.11 -15.13
C GLU A 7 -4.49 -3.26 -15.66
N GLN A 8 -3.23 -3.00 -16.03
CA GLN A 8 -2.26 -4.05 -16.32
C GLN A 8 -1.91 -4.87 -15.08
N MET A 9 -1.83 -4.23 -13.90
CA MET A 9 -1.59 -4.94 -12.63
C MET A 9 -2.72 -5.90 -12.25
N ASN A 10 -3.99 -5.54 -12.47
CA ASN A 10 -5.12 -6.39 -12.06
C ASN A 10 -5.27 -7.69 -12.87
N MET A 11 -4.70 -7.78 -14.07
CA MET A 11 -4.92 -8.92 -14.97
C MET A 11 -3.95 -10.09 -14.78
N ASP A 12 -2.73 -9.86 -14.30
CA ASP A 12 -1.67 -10.88 -14.43
C ASP A 12 -1.20 -11.55 -13.13
N ASN A 13 -1.45 -11.01 -11.92
CA ASN A 13 -0.89 -11.62 -10.71
C ASN A 13 -1.72 -11.34 -9.44
N LEU A 14 -1.61 -12.21 -8.44
CA LEU A 14 -2.25 -12.07 -7.13
C LEU A 14 -1.66 -10.86 -6.37
N PHE A 15 -2.32 -9.70 -6.47
CA PHE A 15 -1.97 -8.47 -5.76
C PHE A 15 -2.80 -8.28 -4.50
N CYS A 16 -2.14 -7.85 -3.43
CA CYS A 16 -2.78 -7.33 -2.22
C CYS A 16 -2.55 -5.82 -2.15
N CYS A 17 -3.59 -5.11 -1.71
CA CYS A 17 -3.45 -3.71 -1.35
C CYS A 17 -3.18 -3.60 0.15
N VAL A 18 -2.17 -2.82 0.49
CA VAL A 18 -1.66 -2.66 1.86
C VAL A 18 -1.82 -1.21 2.26
N LEU A 19 -2.28 -0.98 3.49
CA LEU A 19 -2.29 0.33 4.12
C LEU A 19 -1.12 0.41 5.11
N ALA A 20 -0.13 1.23 4.83
CA ALA A 20 0.90 1.61 5.81
C ALA A 20 0.54 2.95 6.45
N LYS A 21 0.67 3.02 7.78
CA LYS A 21 0.53 4.24 8.57
C LYS A 21 1.78 4.44 9.40
N GLY A 22 2.19 5.67 9.60
CA GLY A 22 3.37 6.00 10.40
C GLY A 22 3.54 7.48 10.62
N LYS A 23 4.72 7.87 11.11
CA LYS A 23 5.17 9.26 11.17
C LYS A 23 6.36 9.46 10.26
N ASP A 24 6.38 10.57 9.54
CA ASP A 24 7.53 10.93 8.70
C ASP A 24 8.70 11.48 9.55
N SER A 25 9.78 11.87 8.89
CA SER A 25 10.96 12.46 9.55
C SER A 25 10.66 13.75 10.34
N SER A 26 9.55 14.42 10.05
CA SER A 26 9.10 15.64 10.70
C SER A 26 8.17 15.34 11.90
N GLY A 27 7.82 14.07 12.11
CA GLY A 27 6.85 13.64 13.12
C GLY A 27 5.39 13.78 12.68
N GLU A 28 5.14 14.14 11.41
CA GLU A 28 3.79 14.27 10.87
C GLU A 28 3.25 12.87 10.54
N ALA A 29 2.02 12.59 10.98
CA ALA A 29 1.36 11.34 10.63
C ALA A 29 1.21 11.26 9.10
N PHE A 30 1.29 10.06 8.54
CA PHE A 30 1.04 9.83 7.13
C PHE A 30 0.38 8.48 6.90
N TYR A 31 -0.22 8.34 5.71
CA TYR A 31 -0.66 7.06 5.20
C TYR A 31 -0.15 6.82 3.77
N ILE A 32 0.03 5.55 3.43
CA ILE A 32 0.33 5.09 2.07
C ILE A 32 -0.51 3.86 1.79
N TYR A 33 -1.29 3.91 0.72
CA TYR A 33 -1.84 2.72 0.09
C TYR A 33 -0.96 2.31 -1.07
N PHE A 34 -0.62 1.02 -1.12
CA PHE A 34 0.15 0.46 -2.22
C PHE A 34 -0.32 -0.94 -2.57
N GLY A 35 -0.30 -1.26 -3.86
CA GLY A 35 -0.49 -2.62 -4.37
C GLY A 35 0.85 -3.34 -4.43
N ILE A 36 0.90 -4.56 -3.91
CA ILE A 36 2.09 -5.42 -3.89
C ILE A 36 1.70 -6.85 -4.24
N HIS A 37 2.58 -7.58 -4.93
CA HIS A 37 2.39 -9.01 -5.15
C HIS A 37 2.50 -9.78 -3.83
N MET A 38 1.70 -10.82 -3.67
CA MET A 38 1.77 -11.69 -2.48
C MET A 38 3.18 -12.22 -2.19
N ASP A 39 3.95 -12.58 -3.22
CA ASP A 39 5.33 -13.09 -3.09
C ASP A 39 6.32 -12.09 -2.46
N ASN A 40 6.01 -10.79 -2.53
CA ASN A 40 6.82 -9.73 -1.95
C ASN A 40 6.27 -9.22 -0.61
N LEU A 41 5.05 -9.60 -0.23
CA LEU A 41 4.41 -9.15 1.02
C LEU A 41 5.17 -9.65 2.24
N GLU A 42 5.55 -10.93 2.27
CA GLU A 42 6.28 -11.51 3.41
C GLU A 42 7.64 -10.83 3.63
N LYS A 43 8.36 -10.56 2.54
CA LYS A 43 9.64 -9.82 2.57
C LYS A 43 9.45 -8.41 3.10
N LEU A 44 8.42 -7.71 2.63
CA LEU A 44 8.11 -6.35 3.09
C LEU A 44 7.80 -6.33 4.59
N VAL A 45 6.98 -7.27 5.08
CA VAL A 45 6.66 -7.38 6.51
C VAL A 45 7.92 -7.66 7.33
N ALA A 46 8.80 -8.54 6.87
CA ALA A 46 10.07 -8.81 7.54
C ALA A 46 10.97 -7.56 7.61
N THR A 47 11.13 -6.82 6.51
CA THR A 47 11.94 -5.60 6.46
C THR A 47 11.39 -4.50 7.37
N VAL A 48 10.07 -4.30 7.38
CA VAL A 48 9.43 -3.33 8.27
C VAL A 48 9.67 -3.69 9.74
N LYS A 49 9.60 -4.98 10.10
CA LYS A 49 9.88 -5.44 11.47
C LYS A 49 11.33 -5.24 11.89
N GLU A 50 12.28 -5.43 10.97
CA GLU A 50 13.71 -5.31 11.26
C GLU A 50 14.17 -3.85 11.32
N THR A 51 13.70 -3.02 10.40
CA THR A 51 14.25 -1.67 10.17
C THR A 51 13.31 -0.54 10.60
N GLY A 52 12.04 -0.83 10.87
CA GLY A 52 10.99 0.16 11.12
C GLY A 52 10.60 0.99 9.89
N SER A 53 11.19 0.73 8.72
CA SER A 53 10.98 1.53 7.52
C SER A 53 10.93 0.65 6.27
N PHE A 54 10.40 1.19 5.17
CA PHE A 54 10.47 0.53 3.87
C PHE A 54 10.32 1.55 2.75
N ASN A 55 10.78 1.19 1.55
CA ASN A 55 10.49 1.91 0.33
C ASN A 55 9.69 1.00 -0.61
N PRO A 56 8.46 1.37 -1.02
CA PRO A 56 7.62 0.54 -1.88
C PRO A 56 8.32 0.07 -3.17
N LYS A 57 9.24 0.88 -3.72
CA LYS A 57 9.96 0.55 -4.95
C LYS A 57 10.84 -0.70 -4.83
N ASP A 58 11.35 -0.99 -3.63
CA ASP A 58 12.24 -2.13 -3.38
C ASP A 58 11.48 -3.47 -3.43
N PHE A 59 10.14 -3.42 -3.32
CA PHE A 59 9.25 -4.57 -3.31
C PHE A 59 8.38 -4.67 -4.55
N GLN A 60 8.73 -3.93 -5.61
CA GLN A 60 7.93 -3.81 -6.84
C GLN A 60 6.47 -3.38 -6.55
N ALA A 61 6.27 -2.62 -5.47
CA ALA A 61 4.95 -2.15 -5.08
C ALA A 61 4.60 -0.87 -5.84
N ALA A 62 3.33 -0.75 -6.24
CA ALA A 62 2.80 0.46 -6.85
C ALA A 62 2.04 1.29 -5.81
N VAL A 63 2.45 2.54 -5.63
CA VAL A 63 1.73 3.47 -4.75
C VAL A 63 0.40 3.86 -5.40
N LEU A 64 -0.69 3.62 -4.68
CA LEU A 64 -2.06 3.93 -5.11
C LEU A 64 -2.53 5.28 -4.55
N ALA A 65 -2.19 5.58 -3.30
CA ALA A 65 -2.45 6.85 -2.66
C ALA A 65 -1.45 7.12 -1.53
N ARG A 66 -1.07 8.37 -1.34
CA ARG A 66 -0.20 8.81 -0.22
C ARG A 66 -0.55 10.23 0.16
N HIS A 67 -0.68 10.49 1.45
CA HIS A 67 -0.83 11.83 1.99
C HIS A 67 -0.41 11.88 3.46
N SER A 68 -0.21 13.08 4.00
CA SER A 68 -0.14 13.27 5.45
C SER A 68 -1.51 13.12 6.11
N GLY A 69 -1.51 12.77 7.39
CA GLY A 69 -2.68 12.51 8.21
C GLY A 69 -3.27 11.10 8.03
N GLU A 70 -4.58 11.01 8.26
CA GLU A 70 -5.37 9.80 8.08
C GLU A 70 -6.05 9.77 6.70
N PRO A 71 -6.25 8.58 6.11
CA PRO A 71 -6.90 8.47 4.81
C PRO A 71 -8.35 8.93 4.89
N PRO A 72 -8.77 9.93 4.08
CA PRO A 72 -10.13 10.42 4.08
C PRO A 72 -11.10 9.35 3.59
N LYS A 73 -12.37 9.46 3.99
CA LYS A 73 -13.43 8.48 3.64
C LYS A 73 -13.48 8.21 2.14
N GLU A 74 -13.40 9.25 1.32
CA GLU A 74 -13.43 9.15 -0.14
C GLU A 74 -12.30 8.29 -0.71
N VAL A 75 -11.08 8.43 -0.18
CA VAL A 75 -9.94 7.60 -0.59
C VAL A 75 -10.15 6.14 -0.18
N ARG A 76 -10.66 5.89 1.03
CA ARG A 76 -10.96 4.53 1.50
C ARG A 76 -12.03 3.85 0.65
N ASP A 77 -13.10 4.57 0.34
CA ASP A 77 -14.22 4.07 -0.46
C ASP A 77 -13.77 3.80 -1.90
N PHE A 78 -13.03 4.74 -2.51
CA PHE A 78 -12.45 4.55 -3.84
C PHE A 78 -11.56 3.31 -3.91
N LEU A 79 -10.69 3.11 -2.92
CA LEU A 79 -9.79 1.95 -2.89
C LEU A 79 -10.54 0.64 -2.64
N ARG A 80 -11.59 0.66 -1.83
CA ARG A 80 -12.48 -0.49 -1.61
C ARG A 80 -13.20 -0.88 -2.89
N GLU A 81 -13.77 0.08 -3.62
CA GLU A 81 -14.52 -0.17 -4.85
C GLU A 81 -13.61 -0.58 -6.01
N ARG A 82 -12.47 0.09 -6.19
CA ARG A 82 -11.61 -0.09 -7.37
C ARG A 82 -10.63 -1.25 -7.25
N PHE A 83 -10.20 -1.59 -6.04
CA PHE A 83 -9.15 -2.58 -5.78
C PHE A 83 -9.60 -3.72 -4.86
N SER A 84 -10.90 -3.84 -4.59
CA SER A 84 -11.45 -4.83 -3.66
C SER A 84 -10.70 -4.84 -2.33
N PHE A 85 -10.37 -3.64 -1.81
CA PHE A 85 -9.81 -3.44 -0.47
C PHE A 85 -10.85 -3.91 0.56
N SER A 86 -10.92 -5.22 0.75
CA SER A 86 -11.87 -5.94 1.59
C SER A 86 -11.34 -6.02 3.03
N ASP A 87 -12.15 -6.58 3.92
CA ASP A 87 -11.82 -6.75 5.35
C ASP A 87 -10.52 -7.56 5.61
N ASN A 88 -9.93 -8.16 4.57
CA ASN A 88 -8.61 -8.82 4.60
C ASN A 88 -7.44 -7.86 4.30
N SER A 89 -7.65 -6.55 4.37
CA SER A 89 -6.59 -5.56 4.18
C SER A 89 -5.47 -5.72 5.20
N VAL A 90 -4.23 -5.78 4.73
CA VAL A 90 -3.06 -5.73 5.61
C VAL A 90 -2.82 -4.28 6.01
N VAL A 91 -2.85 -4.02 7.31
CA VAL A 91 -2.47 -2.73 7.89
C VAL A 91 -1.09 -2.88 8.53
N LEU A 92 -0.16 -2.03 8.13
CA LEU A 92 1.19 -1.95 8.70
C LEU A 92 1.30 -0.65 9.50
N GLU A 93 1.55 -0.78 10.80
CA GLU A 93 1.90 0.34 11.65
C GLU A 93 3.43 0.46 11.73
N LEU A 94 3.94 1.60 11.28
CA LEU A 94 5.35 1.96 11.32
C LEU A 94 5.61 2.76 12.61
N ALA A 95 6.67 2.37 13.32
CA ALA A 95 7.08 2.99 14.59
C ALA A 95 7.69 4.39 14.40
#